data_AF-A0A950L829-F1
#
_entry.id   AF-A0A950L829-F1
#
_cell.length_a   1.000
_cell.length_b   1.000
_cell.length_c   1.000
_cell.angle_alpha   90.00
_cell.angle_beta   90.00
_cell.angle_gamma   90.00
#
_symmetry.space_group_name_H-M   'P 1'
#
loop_
_entity.id
_entity.type
_entity.pdbx_description
1 polymer ?
#
loop_
_entity_poly.entity_id
_entity_poly.type
_entity_poly.pdbx_seq_one_letter_code
_entity_poly.pdbx_strand_id
1 'polypeptide(L)'
;MRGSPLARAVMTVIALLALIFPLQRLTSHPKATVAQPRAQVSTAKKKLHLELTSTTVPFKFQITHGGEPIWSGESNSANVSTDTELRFPPEGIDLVLDVSWTQDKETAVRLALTPENADTMLKTVWGTMSASEVLTFSQEK
;
A
#
# COMPACT_ATOMS: atom_id res chain seq x y z
N MET A 1 -33.77 54.31 -8.60
CA MET A 1 -33.40 53.47 -7.43
C MET A 1 -31.87 53.41 -7.32
N ARG A 2 -31.24 54.41 -6.68
CA ARG A 2 -29.79 54.42 -6.42
C ARG A 2 -29.57 53.94 -4.99
N GLY A 3 -29.38 52.63 -4.83
CA GLY A 3 -29.07 52.05 -3.52
C GLY A 3 -27.68 52.50 -3.06
N SER A 4 -27.56 52.82 -1.77
CA SER A 4 -26.30 53.28 -1.18
C SER A 4 -25.19 52.24 -1.41
N PRO A 5 -24.07 52.62 -2.07
CA PRO A 5 -22.95 51.70 -2.31
C PRO A 5 -22.34 51.20 -0.99
N LEU A 6 -22.44 51.99 0.08
CA LEU A 6 -21.99 51.60 1.42
C LEU A 6 -22.82 50.43 1.98
N ALA A 7 -24.13 50.45 1.78
CA ALA A 7 -25.02 49.39 2.26
C ALA A 7 -24.75 48.06 1.54
N ARG A 8 -24.38 48.12 0.25
CA ARG A 8 -23.98 46.93 -0.52
C ARG A 8 -22.67 46.34 0.00
N ALA A 9 -21.67 47.19 0.27
CA ALA A 9 -20.39 46.76 0.82
C ALA A 9 -20.55 46.05 2.17
N VAL A 10 -21.38 46.61 3.06
CA VAL A 10 -21.67 45.99 4.37
C VAL A 10 -22.37 44.65 4.21
N MET A 11 -23.37 44.54 3.32
CA MET A 11 -24.03 43.25 3.05
C MET A 11 -23.08 42.19 2.50
N THR A 12 -22.17 42.56 1.60
CA THR A 12 -21.19 41.60 1.06
C THR A 12 -20.22 41.11 2.12
N VAL A 13 -19.78 41.97 3.05
CA VAL A 13 -18.90 41.57 4.16
C VAL A 13 -19.61 40.61 5.11
N ILE A 14 -20.88 40.87 5.42
CA ILE A 14 -21.70 39.99 6.27
C ILE A 14 -21.91 38.63 5.59
N ALA A 15 -22.22 38.62 4.29
CA ALA A 15 -22.39 37.39 3.53
C ALA A 15 -21.08 36.56 3.48
N LEU A 16 -19.93 37.22 3.35
CA LEU A 16 -18.63 36.55 3.35
C LEU A 16 -18.32 35.93 4.73
N LEU A 17 -18.59 36.66 5.81
CA LEU A 17 -18.40 36.17 7.18
C LEU A 17 -19.30 34.98 7.50
N ALA A 18 -20.55 34.98 7.01
CA ALA A 18 -21.47 33.86 7.19
C ALA A 18 -21.00 32.57 6.52
N LEU A 19 -20.20 32.67 5.44
CA LEU A 19 -19.63 31.50 4.75
C LEU A 19 -18.37 30.95 5.45
N ILE A 20 -17.62 31.78 6.17
CA ILE A 20 -16.40 31.35 6.88
C ILE A 20 -16.75 30.36 8.01
N PHE A 21 -17.89 30.54 8.68
CA PHE A 21 -18.31 29.70 9.80
C PHE A 21 -18.51 28.20 9.45
N PRO A 22 -19.28 27.81 8.42
CA PRO A 22 -19.38 26.40 8.02
C PRO A 22 -18.07 25.86 7.43
N LEU A 23 -17.28 26.69 6.75
CA LEU A 23 -15.97 26.31 6.20
C LEU A 23 -14.97 25.93 7.30
N GLN A 24 -14.92 26.68 8.40
CA GLN A 24 -14.10 26.32 9.56
C GLN A 24 -14.58 25.02 10.22
N ARG A 25 -15.88 24.75 10.21
CA ARG A 25 -16.43 23.51 10.76
C ARG A 25 -16.11 22.28 9.91
N LEU A 26 -15.89 22.45 8.62
CA LEU A 26 -15.47 21.40 7.68
C LEU A 26 -13.96 21.15 7.70
N THR A 27 -13.14 22.19 7.89
CA THR A 27 -11.67 22.05 7.94
C THR A 27 -11.14 21.71 9.33
N SER A 28 -11.91 22.01 10.38
CA SER A 28 -11.61 21.56 11.75
C SER A 28 -12.05 20.11 11.92
N HIS A 29 -11.44 19.20 11.14
CA HIS A 29 -11.45 17.80 11.54
C HIS A 29 -10.84 17.71 12.94
N PRO A 30 -11.51 17.02 13.89
CA PRO A 30 -10.90 16.76 15.18
C PRO A 30 -9.54 16.12 14.90
N LYS A 31 -8.50 16.67 15.52
CA LYS A 31 -7.20 16.01 15.65
C LYS A 31 -7.52 14.55 15.93
N ALA A 32 -7.30 13.67 14.95
CA ALA A 32 -7.55 12.26 15.13
C ALA A 32 -6.80 11.90 16.40
N THR A 33 -7.52 11.50 17.44
CA THR A 33 -6.90 10.83 18.58
C THR A 33 -6.17 9.66 17.95
N VAL A 34 -4.84 9.79 17.85
CA VAL A 34 -3.97 8.71 17.42
C VAL A 34 -4.32 7.58 18.35
N ALA A 35 -4.97 6.55 17.79
CA ALA A 35 -5.27 5.35 18.52
C ALA A 35 -3.95 4.90 19.15
N GLN A 36 -3.90 4.92 20.48
CA GLN A 36 -2.77 4.41 21.22
C GLN A 36 -2.52 2.99 20.70
N PRO A 37 -1.32 2.67 20.19
CA PRO A 37 -1.05 1.35 19.65
C PRO A 37 -1.48 0.33 20.69
N ARG A 38 -2.52 -0.44 20.38
CA ARG A 38 -2.86 -1.65 21.11
C ARG A 38 -1.55 -2.40 21.24
N ALA A 39 -1.20 -2.77 22.48
CA ALA A 39 0.01 -3.49 22.82
C ALA A 39 0.38 -4.42 21.66
N GLN A 40 1.45 -4.04 20.94
CA GLN A 40 2.00 -4.84 19.88
C GLN A 40 2.23 -6.21 20.50
N VAL A 41 1.40 -7.18 20.15
CA VAL A 41 1.77 -8.57 20.32
C VAL A 41 3.07 -8.66 19.53
N SER A 42 4.18 -8.68 20.25
CA SER A 42 5.50 -8.77 19.66
C SER A 42 5.57 -10.14 19.01
N THR A 43 5.06 -10.24 17.78
CA THR A 43 5.46 -11.29 16.88
C THR A 43 6.92 -11.01 16.57
N ALA A 44 7.77 -11.81 17.21
CA ALA A 44 9.18 -11.85 16.89
C ALA A 44 9.33 -11.92 15.37
N LYS A 45 10.31 -11.19 14.83
CA LYS A 45 10.62 -11.28 13.40
C LYS A 45 10.87 -12.75 13.07
N LYS A 46 10.16 -13.26 12.07
CA LYS A 46 10.36 -14.61 11.55
C LYS A 46 11.19 -14.50 10.28
N LYS A 47 12.05 -15.48 10.04
CA LYS A 47 12.71 -15.63 8.75
C LYS A 47 11.67 -16.13 7.74
N LEU A 48 11.60 -15.43 6.62
CA LEU A 48 10.73 -15.72 5.49
C LEU A 48 11.61 -15.88 4.25
N HIS A 49 11.44 -16.99 3.57
CA HIS A 49 11.98 -17.18 2.23
C HIS A 49 10.96 -16.65 1.22
N LEU A 50 11.40 -15.72 0.37
CA LEU A 50 10.60 -15.16 -0.70
C LEU A 50 11.16 -15.65 -2.04
N GLU A 51 10.30 -16.15 -2.91
CA GLU A 51 10.66 -16.57 -4.26
C GLU A 51 9.71 -15.93 -5.27
N LEU A 52 10.27 -15.24 -6.27
CA LEU A 52 9.53 -14.69 -7.39
C LEU A 52 9.85 -15.50 -8.64
N THR A 53 8.82 -16.01 -9.30
CA THR A 53 8.91 -16.66 -10.61
C THR A 53 8.14 -15.84 -11.63
N SER A 54 8.78 -15.41 -12.72
CA SER A 54 8.13 -14.71 -13.84
C SER A 54 8.23 -15.53 -15.12
N THR A 55 7.18 -15.52 -15.95
CA THR A 55 7.21 -16.13 -17.29
C THR A 55 7.93 -15.25 -18.32
N THR A 56 8.24 -14.01 -17.99
CA THR A 56 8.93 -13.05 -18.87
C THR A 56 10.15 -12.45 -18.19
N VAL A 57 11.25 -12.39 -18.93
CA VAL A 57 12.50 -11.74 -18.54
C VAL A 57 12.92 -10.72 -19.62
N PRO A 58 13.60 -9.62 -19.25
CA PRO A 58 13.86 -9.19 -17.88
C PRO A 58 12.62 -8.60 -17.20
N PHE A 59 12.60 -8.62 -15.88
CA PHE A 59 11.57 -7.96 -15.08
C PHE A 59 12.16 -7.21 -13.89
N LYS A 60 11.52 -6.12 -13.51
CA LYS A 60 11.79 -5.34 -12.30
C LYS A 60 10.69 -5.60 -11.30
N PHE A 61 11.05 -5.72 -10.03
CA PHE A 61 10.09 -6.00 -8.97
C PHE A 61 10.40 -5.18 -7.73
N GLN A 62 9.35 -4.90 -6.97
CA GLN A 62 9.40 -4.31 -5.64
C GLN A 62 8.31 -4.94 -4.80
N ILE A 63 8.69 -5.47 -3.64
CA ILE A 63 7.79 -5.97 -2.62
C ILE A 63 7.83 -5.01 -1.44
N THR A 64 6.66 -4.53 -1.05
CA THR A 64 6.49 -3.55 0.02
C THR A 64 5.58 -4.13 1.11
N HIS A 65 5.94 -3.90 2.38
CA HIS A 65 5.11 -4.25 3.53
C HIS A 65 4.85 -3.00 4.37
N GLY A 66 3.58 -2.64 4.57
CA GLY A 66 3.22 -1.44 5.36
C GLY A 66 3.79 -0.12 4.81
N GLY A 67 4.09 -0.06 3.51
CA GLY A 67 4.71 1.09 2.85
C GLY A 67 6.25 1.09 2.85
N GLU A 68 6.91 0.12 3.49
CA GLU A 68 8.36 -0.02 3.47
C GLU A 68 8.80 -1.11 2.46
N PRO A 69 9.75 -0.81 1.54
CA PRO A 69 10.25 -1.79 0.58
C PRO A 69 11.10 -2.83 1.31
N ILE A 70 10.70 -4.09 1.24
CA ILE A 70 11.39 -5.21 1.90
C ILE A 70 12.31 -5.97 0.94
N TRP A 71 12.00 -5.93 -0.36
CA TRP A 71 12.79 -6.56 -1.40
C TRP A 71 12.52 -5.87 -2.73
N SER A 72 13.56 -5.51 -3.47
CA SER A 72 13.42 -4.92 -4.78
C SER A 72 14.63 -5.24 -5.65
N GLY A 73 14.45 -5.18 -6.97
CA GLY A 73 15.53 -5.42 -7.90
C GLY A 73 15.07 -5.56 -9.34
N GLU A 74 16.02 -5.92 -10.18
CA GLU A 74 15.83 -6.29 -11.57
C GLU A 74 16.46 -7.67 -11.78
N SER A 75 15.77 -8.53 -12.52
CA SER A 75 16.24 -9.87 -12.83
C SER A 75 16.16 -10.16 -14.32
N ASN A 76 17.22 -10.79 -14.82
CA ASN A 76 17.26 -11.41 -16.14
C ASN A 76 16.93 -12.92 -16.07
N SER A 77 16.75 -13.47 -14.87
CA SER A 77 16.41 -14.86 -14.62
C SER A 77 14.92 -14.99 -14.29
N ALA A 78 14.28 -16.03 -14.82
CA ALA A 78 12.85 -16.29 -14.59
C ALA A 78 12.51 -16.57 -13.11
N ASN A 79 13.51 -16.90 -12.29
CA ASN A 79 13.36 -17.15 -10.86
C ASN A 79 14.40 -16.33 -10.09
N VAL A 80 13.94 -15.69 -9.00
CA VAL A 80 14.80 -15.06 -8.00
C VAL A 80 14.26 -15.36 -6.61
N SER A 81 15.15 -15.49 -5.64
CA SER A 81 14.76 -15.68 -4.24
C SER A 81 15.62 -14.87 -3.29
N THR A 82 15.08 -14.62 -2.10
CA THR A 82 15.77 -13.94 -1.02
C THR A 82 15.22 -14.39 0.33
N ASP A 83 16.05 -14.29 1.36
CA ASP A 83 15.63 -14.47 2.74
C ASP A 83 15.49 -13.10 3.40
N THR A 84 14.37 -12.88 4.08
CA THR A 84 14.10 -11.64 4.82
C THR A 84 13.54 -11.92 6.21
N GLU A 85 13.68 -10.95 7.11
CA GLU A 85 13.16 -11.05 8.47
C GLU A 85 12.03 -10.06 8.67
N LEU A 86 10.82 -10.58 8.86
CA LEU A 86 9.63 -9.77 8.95
C LEU A 86 8.71 -10.22 10.07
N ARG A 87 7.92 -9.30 10.61
CA ARG A 87 6.87 -9.63 11.57
C ARG A 87 5.72 -10.28 10.82
N PHE A 88 5.40 -11.52 11.19
CA PHE A 88 4.29 -12.28 10.63
C PHE A 88 3.25 -12.47 11.73
N PRO A 89 2.25 -11.58 11.84
CA PRO A 89 1.25 -11.67 12.88
C PRO A 89 0.22 -12.77 12.56
N PRO A 90 -0.54 -13.27 13.55
CA PRO A 90 -1.46 -14.39 13.35
C PRO A 90 -2.61 -14.08 12.38
N GLU A 91 -2.98 -12.81 12.22
CA GLU A 91 -3.94 -12.36 11.20
C GLU A 91 -3.43 -12.48 9.76
N GLY A 92 -2.13 -12.74 9.57
CA GLY A 92 -1.48 -12.76 8.27
C GLY A 92 -0.80 -11.45 7.92
N ILE A 93 -0.27 -11.38 6.71
CA ILE A 93 0.49 -10.24 6.21
C ILE A 93 0.01 -9.84 4.82
N ASP A 94 -0.05 -8.54 4.60
CA ASP A 94 -0.28 -7.94 3.29
C ASP A 94 1.04 -7.48 2.67
N LEU A 95 1.38 -8.04 1.51
CA LEU A 95 2.51 -7.63 0.71
C LEU A 95 2.02 -6.97 -0.57
N VAL A 96 2.54 -5.80 -0.89
CA VAL A 96 2.30 -5.18 -2.20
C VAL A 96 3.40 -5.64 -3.13
N LEU A 97 3.02 -6.33 -4.21
CA LEU A 97 3.93 -6.74 -5.27
C LEU A 97 3.74 -5.80 -6.46
N ASP A 98 4.76 -4.99 -6.74
CA ASP A 98 4.86 -4.19 -7.94
C ASP A 98 5.88 -4.83 -8.88
N VAL A 99 5.48 -5.18 -10.10
CA VAL A 99 6.34 -5.82 -11.08
C VAL A 99 6.14 -5.22 -12.47
N SER A 100 7.21 -5.06 -13.24
CA SER A 100 7.18 -4.52 -14.60
C SER A 100 8.19 -5.21 -15.50
N TRP A 101 7.89 -5.26 -16.79
CA TRP A 101 8.71 -5.85 -17.84
C TRP A 101 8.52 -5.10 -19.15
N THR A 102 9.41 -5.33 -20.11
CA THR A 102 9.46 -4.53 -21.35
C THR A 102 8.66 -5.13 -22.50
N GLN A 103 8.37 -6.43 -22.46
CA GLN A 103 7.65 -7.13 -23.52
C GLN A 103 6.14 -6.90 -23.37
N ASP A 104 5.49 -6.44 -24.43
CA ASP A 104 4.03 -6.33 -24.50
C ASP A 104 3.41 -7.73 -24.72
N LYS A 105 3.37 -8.51 -23.64
CA LYS A 105 2.90 -9.89 -23.62
C LYS A 105 2.28 -10.18 -22.26
N GLU A 106 1.21 -10.96 -22.26
CA GLU A 106 0.64 -11.49 -21.03
C GLU A 106 1.67 -12.34 -20.27
N THR A 107 1.92 -11.96 -19.02
CA THR A 107 2.94 -12.52 -18.15
C THR A 107 2.34 -12.84 -16.79
N ALA A 108 2.66 -14.03 -16.29
CA ALA A 108 2.35 -14.44 -14.94
C ALA A 108 3.58 -14.26 -14.05
N VAL A 109 3.37 -13.66 -12.88
CA VAL A 109 4.37 -13.53 -11.82
C VAL A 109 3.85 -14.20 -10.57
N ARG A 110 4.56 -15.21 -10.10
CA ARG A 110 4.24 -15.98 -8.92
C ARG A 110 5.15 -15.58 -7.78
N LEU A 111 4.57 -15.19 -6.65
CA LEU A 111 5.26 -14.98 -5.38
C LEU A 111 4.99 -16.19 -4.48
N ALA A 112 6.07 -16.86 -4.08
CA ALA A 112 6.07 -17.84 -3.01
C ALA A 112 6.62 -17.22 -1.73
N LEU A 113 5.95 -17.51 -0.61
CA LEU A 113 6.37 -17.08 0.72
C LEU A 113 6.40 -18.32 1.61
N THR A 114 7.59 -18.68 2.10
CA THR A 114 7.81 -19.82 2.99
C THR A 114 8.33 -19.33 4.33
N PRO A 115 7.51 -19.34 5.39
CA PRO A 115 7.99 -19.08 6.73
C PRO A 115 8.84 -20.25 7.25
N GLU A 116 9.85 -19.98 8.09
CA GLU A 116 10.79 -20.99 8.63
C GLU A 116 10.15 -22.24 9.24
N ASN A 117 8.91 -22.13 9.76
CA ASN A 117 8.18 -23.22 10.42
C ASN A 117 6.75 -23.39 9.89
N ALA A 118 6.48 -23.06 8.62
CA ALA A 118 5.15 -23.20 8.03
C ALA A 118 5.23 -23.59 6.54
N ASP A 119 4.09 -23.97 5.99
CA ASP A 119 3.98 -24.34 4.58
C ASP A 119 4.19 -23.13 3.65
N THR A 120 4.68 -23.42 2.45
CA THR A 120 4.83 -22.44 1.38
C THR A 120 3.47 -21.96 0.91
N MET A 121 3.25 -20.66 1.00
CA MET A 121 2.07 -20.01 0.44
C MET A 121 2.39 -19.42 -0.94
N LEU A 122 1.48 -19.58 -1.89
CA LEU A 122 1.68 -19.17 -3.28
C LEU A 122 0.59 -18.21 -3.71
N LYS A 123 0.98 -17.13 -4.39
CA LYS A 123 0.06 -16.21 -5.07
C LYS A 123 0.60 -15.89 -6.47
N THR A 124 -0.29 -15.75 -7.43
CA THR A 124 0.07 -15.45 -8.83
C THR A 124 -0.67 -14.21 -9.28
N VAL A 125 0.06 -13.31 -9.91
CA VAL A 125 -0.43 -12.05 -10.48
C VAL A 125 -0.22 -12.09 -11.99
N TRP A 126 -1.13 -11.49 -12.75
CA TRP A 126 -1.08 -11.43 -14.21
C TRP A 126 -1.07 -9.98 -14.68
N GLY A 127 -0.37 -9.71 -15.78
CA GLY A 127 -0.38 -8.40 -16.44
C GLY A 127 0.19 -8.48 -17.86
N THR A 128 0.29 -7.34 -18.56
CA THR A 128 0.82 -7.29 -19.94
C THR A 128 2.13 -6.52 -20.09
N MET A 129 2.40 -5.53 -19.23
CA MET A 129 3.68 -4.81 -19.14
C MET A 129 4.09 -4.55 -17.70
N SER A 130 3.10 -4.51 -16.81
CA SER A 130 3.28 -4.41 -15.38
C SER A 130 2.10 -5.04 -14.68
N ALA A 131 2.28 -5.38 -13.41
CA ALA A 131 1.22 -5.71 -12.49
C ALA A 131 1.53 -5.15 -11.10
N SER A 132 0.48 -4.73 -10.40
CA SER A 132 0.55 -4.25 -9.03
C SER A 132 -0.61 -4.86 -8.27
N GLU A 133 -0.33 -5.67 -7.25
CA GLU A 133 -1.37 -6.34 -6.48
C GLU A 133 -0.99 -6.44 -5.00
N VAL A 134 -2.01 -6.33 -4.14
CA VAL A 134 -1.89 -6.58 -2.71
C VAL A 134 -2.17 -8.06 -2.46
N LEU A 135 -1.17 -8.76 -1.95
CA LEU A 135 -1.17 -10.19 -1.71
C LEU A 135 -1.24 -10.45 -0.20
N THR A 136 -2.38 -10.98 0.25
CA THR A 136 -2.58 -11.38 1.65
C THR A 136 -2.17 -12.83 1.86
N PHE A 137 -1.31 -13.06 2.85
CA PHE A 137 -0.82 -14.36 3.28
C PHE A 137 -1.19 -14.61 4.73
N SER A 138 -2.04 -15.60 5.00
CA SER A 138 -2.46 -16.00 6.34
C SER A 138 -1.98 -17.41 6.65
N GLN A 139 -1.53 -17.64 7.88
CA GLN A 139 -1.29 -19.02 8.35
C GLN A 139 -2.65 -19.68 8.59
N GLU A 140 -3.07 -20.58 7.70
CA GLU A 140 -4.20 -21.46 8.03
C GLU A 140 -3.82 -22.33 9.22
N LYS A 141 -4.76 -22.44 10.18
CA LYS A 141 -4.57 -23.11 11.47
C LYS A 141 -5.22 -24.48 11.46
#